data_AF-A0A8J9S282-F1
#
_entry.id   AF-A0A8J9S282-F1
#
_cell.length_a   1.000
_cell.length_b   1.000
_cell.length_c   1.000
_cell.angle_alpha   90.00
_cell.angle_beta   90.00
_cell.angle_gamma   90.00
#
_symmetry.space_group_name_H-M   'P 1'
#
loop_
_entity.id
_entity.type
_entity.pdbx_description
1 polymer ?
#
loop_
_entity_poly.entity_id
_entity_poly.type
_entity_poly.pdbx_seq_one_letter_code
_entity_poly.pdbx_strand_id
1 'polypeptide(L)'
;YAAKDFGACPLIQCAGQPVLPVGMKDEMGADTVKIFCPKCNQVYFPPPVRSRAGISSGVDGAAFGTTFPHLFLMTFSNLVPDPLLVLDSTYVPRVFGFRVHKSARQ
;
A
#
# COMPACT_ATOMS: atom_id res chain seq x y z
N TYR A 1 4.86 -7.99 10.67
CA TYR A 1 4.15 -6.70 10.41
C TYR A 1 4.90 -5.51 10.98
N ALA A 2 5.03 -5.38 12.31
CA ALA A 2 5.68 -4.22 12.95
C ALA A 2 7.14 -3.99 12.49
N ALA A 3 7.87 -5.07 12.19
CA ALA A 3 9.23 -5.02 11.65
C ALA A 3 9.32 -4.69 10.14
N LYS A 4 8.20 -4.33 9.48
CA LYS A 4 8.12 -4.05 8.04
C LYS A 4 8.54 -5.23 7.15
N ASP A 5 8.27 -6.45 7.59
CA ASP A 5 8.63 -7.69 6.87
C ASP A 5 8.01 -7.76 5.45
N PHE A 6 6.82 -7.19 5.30
CA PHE A 6 6.09 -7.13 4.02
C PHE A 6 6.37 -5.84 3.23
N GLY A 7 7.27 -5.00 3.72
CA GLY A 7 7.63 -3.70 3.14
C GLY A 7 6.86 -2.53 3.77
N ALA A 8 6.85 -1.42 3.02
CA ALA A 8 6.24 -0.16 3.42
C ALA A 8 5.46 0.48 2.27
N CYS A 9 4.50 1.34 2.60
CA CYS A 9 3.68 2.02 1.61
C CYS A 9 4.54 2.91 0.69
N PRO A 10 4.37 2.82 -0.64
CA PRO A 10 5.12 3.64 -1.58
C PRO A 10 4.66 5.10 -1.60
N LEU A 11 3.48 5.40 -1.07
CA LEU A 11 2.99 6.77 -0.96
C LEU A 11 3.80 7.52 0.10
N ILE A 12 4.51 8.57 -0.31
CA ILE A 12 5.39 9.38 0.56
C ILE A 12 4.64 9.91 1.79
N GLN A 13 3.37 10.30 1.60
CA GLN A 13 2.51 10.86 2.65
C GLN A 13 2.16 9.83 3.73
N CYS A 14 2.24 8.54 3.42
CA CYS A 14 2.10 7.49 4.43
C CYS A 14 3.32 7.35 5.35
N ALA A 15 4.40 8.13 5.14
CA ALA A 15 5.61 8.13 5.96
C ALA A 15 6.20 6.72 6.19
N GLY A 16 6.13 5.86 5.18
CA GLY A 16 6.66 4.50 5.26
C GLY A 16 5.86 3.57 6.17
N GLN A 17 4.54 3.75 6.27
CA GLN A 17 3.60 2.86 6.95
C GLN A 17 3.87 1.38 6.58
N PRO A 18 3.99 0.46 7.56
CA PRO A 18 4.04 -0.98 7.29
C PRO A 18 2.78 -1.49 6.57
N VAL A 19 2.97 -2.35 5.57
CA VAL A 19 1.90 -2.90 4.73
C VAL A 19 1.62 -4.36 5.04
N LEU A 20 0.53 -4.89 4.50
CA LEU A 20 0.13 -6.29 4.61
C LEU A 20 -0.01 -6.90 3.21
N PRO A 21 0.30 -8.20 3.01
CA PRO A 21 -0.02 -8.89 1.77
C PRO A 21 -1.52 -8.95 1.53
N VAL A 22 -1.91 -8.98 0.26
CA VAL A 22 -3.30 -9.18 -0.16
C VAL A 22 -3.35 -9.85 -1.54
N GLY A 23 -4.27 -10.78 -1.73
CA GLY A 23 -4.66 -11.27 -3.05
C GLY A 23 -5.84 -10.46 -3.58
N MET A 24 -5.91 -10.20 -4.89
CA MET A 24 -7.11 -9.57 -5.49
C MET A 24 -8.21 -10.59 -5.82
N LYS A 25 -7.84 -11.86 -5.84
CA LYS A 25 -8.71 -13.01 -6.13
C LYS A 25 -8.25 -14.17 -5.27
N ASP A 26 -9.20 -15.05 -4.94
CA ASP A 26 -8.93 -16.28 -4.19
C ASP A 26 -8.69 -17.49 -5.13
N GLU A 27 -8.74 -17.27 -6.45
CA GLU A 27 -8.43 -18.27 -7.48
C GLU A 27 -6.92 -18.35 -7.73
N MET A 28 -6.36 -19.55 -7.63
CA MET A 28 -4.95 -19.82 -7.95
C MET A 28 -4.61 -19.45 -9.40
N GLY A 29 -3.44 -18.86 -9.61
CA GLY A 29 -2.91 -18.46 -10.92
C GLY A 29 -3.56 -17.22 -11.52
N ALA A 30 -4.54 -16.61 -10.84
CA ALA A 30 -5.31 -15.50 -11.40
C ALA A 30 -4.59 -14.15 -11.27
N ASP A 31 -3.83 -13.94 -10.19
CA ASP A 31 -3.03 -12.73 -9.97
C ASP A 31 -1.90 -13.00 -8.96
N THR A 32 -0.88 -12.15 -8.98
CA THR A 32 0.21 -12.16 -8.00
C THR A 32 -0.18 -11.41 -6.73
N VAL A 33 0.55 -11.67 -5.65
CA VAL A 33 0.37 -10.97 -4.38
C VAL A 33 0.59 -9.46 -4.54
N LYS A 34 -0.27 -8.69 -3.89
CA LYS A 34 -0.17 -7.23 -3.76
C LYS A 34 0.04 -6.84 -2.31
N ILE A 35 0.28 -5.56 -2.08
CA ILE A 35 0.43 -5.00 -0.73
C ILE A 35 -0.69 -4.00 -0.44
N PHE A 36 -1.36 -4.17 0.68
CA PHE A 36 -2.38 -3.26 1.21
C PHE A 36 -1.78 -2.34 2.27
N CYS A 37 -2.03 -1.03 2.15
CA CYS A 37 -1.65 -0.05 3.15
C CYS A 37 -2.86 0.34 4.01
N PRO A 38 -2.83 0.11 5.34
CA PRO A 38 -3.95 0.47 6.22
C PRO A 38 -4.09 1.97 6.49
N LYS A 39 -3.11 2.79 6.11
CA LYS A 39 -3.15 4.25 6.36
C LYS A 39 -3.83 5.04 5.24
N CYS A 40 -3.58 4.65 3.98
CA CYS A 40 -4.23 5.26 2.81
C CYS A 40 -5.37 4.40 2.23
N ASN A 41 -5.55 3.16 2.73
CA ASN A 41 -6.54 2.20 2.24
C ASN A 41 -6.43 1.93 0.73
N GLN A 42 -5.20 1.82 0.24
CA GLN A 42 -4.90 1.52 -1.17
C GLN A 42 -4.06 0.26 -1.29
N VAL A 43 -4.20 -0.40 -2.44
CA VAL A 43 -3.45 -1.59 -2.83
C VAL A 43 -2.40 -1.19 -3.86
N TYR A 44 -1.17 -1.70 -3.68
CA TYR A 44 -0.05 -1.44 -4.58
C TYR A 44 0.60 -2.73 -5.03
N PHE A 45 1.29 -2.66 -6.16
CA PHE A 45 2.24 -3.72 -6.52
C PHE A 45 3.42 -3.71 -5.54
N PRO A 46 3.92 -4.90 -5.14
CA PRO A 46 5.14 -4.98 -4.37
C PRO A 46 6.27 -4.29 -5.12
N PRO A 47 7.07 -3.41 -4.49
CA PRO A 47 8.24 -2.86 -5.14
C PRO A 47 9.23 -3.98 -5.51
N PRO A 48 10.01 -3.83 -6.60
CA PRO A 48 10.98 -4.84 -7.01
C PRO A 48 11.92 -5.19 -5.85
N VAL A 49 12.04 -6.49 -5.57
CA VAL A 49 12.86 -7.01 -4.47
C VAL A 49 14.33 -6.71 -4.74
N ARG A 50 14.88 -5.67 -4.11
CA ARG A 50 16.34 -5.38 -4.13
C ARG A 50 17.09 -6.01 -2.95
N SER A 51 16.37 -6.48 -1.93
CA SER A 51 16.91 -7.04 -0.67
C SER A 51 16.07 -8.24 -0.22
N ARG A 52 16.63 -9.12 0.62
CA ARG A 52 15.96 -10.34 1.15
C ARG A 52 14.71 -10.08 2.01
N ALA A 53 14.40 -8.81 2.31
CA ALA A 53 13.25 -8.41 3.11
C ALA A 53 12.22 -7.75 2.20
N GLY A 54 11.07 -8.40 2.03
CA GLY A 54 9.98 -7.94 1.17
C GLY A 54 9.26 -9.11 0.51
N ILE A 55 8.00 -8.88 0.11
CA ILE A 55 7.21 -9.92 -0.55
C ILE A 55 7.62 -10.01 -2.02
N SER A 56 7.87 -11.24 -2.49
CA SER A 56 8.23 -11.47 -3.89
C SER A 56 7.01 -11.32 -4.80
N SER A 57 7.17 -10.56 -5.88
CA SER A 57 6.15 -10.37 -6.91
C SER A 57 5.78 -11.66 -7.66
N GLY A 58 6.53 -12.75 -7.47
CA GLY A 58 6.22 -14.06 -8.06
C GLY A 58 5.31 -14.94 -7.22
N VAL A 59 4.93 -14.53 -6.01
CA VAL A 59 4.03 -15.31 -5.14
C VAL A 59 2.59 -15.10 -5.58
N ASP A 60 1.83 -16.18 -5.65
CA ASP A 60 0.39 -16.15 -5.96
C ASP A 60 -0.39 -15.39 -4.88
N GLY A 61 -1.26 -14.48 -5.30
CA GLY A 61 -2.09 -13.69 -4.38
C GLY A 61 -3.10 -14.54 -3.61
N ALA A 62 -3.59 -15.64 -4.20
CA ALA A 62 -4.57 -16.53 -3.57
C ALA A 62 -4.01 -17.21 -2.31
N ALA A 63 -2.68 -17.33 -2.18
CA ALA A 63 -2.05 -17.87 -0.97
C ALA A 63 -2.26 -17.00 0.29
N PHE A 64 -2.54 -15.71 0.10
CA PHE A 64 -2.94 -14.80 1.18
C PHE A 64 -4.44 -14.55 1.20
N GLY A 65 -5.05 -14.54 0.02
CA GLY A 65 -6.48 -14.31 -0.16
C GLY A 65 -6.87 -12.83 -0.07
N THR A 66 -8.13 -12.58 -0.38
CA THR A 66 -8.73 -11.24 -0.49
C THR A 66 -9.01 -10.58 0.86
N THR A 67 -9.13 -11.37 1.93
CA THR A 67 -9.64 -10.90 3.23
C THR A 67 -8.59 -10.77 4.32
N PHE A 68 -7.41 -11.37 4.15
CA PHE A 68 -6.35 -11.39 5.17
C PHE A 68 -6.06 -10.03 5.83
N PRO A 69 -5.74 -8.94 5.09
CA PRO A 69 -5.39 -7.68 5.74
C PRO A 69 -6.55 -7.10 6.55
N HIS A 70 -7.79 -7.31 6.10
CA HIS A 70 -8.99 -6.80 6.77
C HIS A 70 -9.24 -7.55 8.07
N LEU A 71 -9.23 -8.88 8.03
CA LEU A 71 -9.41 -9.72 9.23
C LEU A 71 -8.28 -9.51 10.24
N PHE A 72 -7.04 -9.34 9.77
CA PHE A 72 -5.89 -9.03 10.61
C PHE A 72 -6.11 -7.72 11.40
N LEU A 73 -6.55 -6.64 10.73
CA LEU A 73 -6.78 -5.34 11.36
C LEU A 73 -8.03 -5.32 12.24
N MET A 74 -9.06 -6.11 11.92
CA MET A 74 -10.21 -6.31 12.81
C MET A 74 -9.81 -7.02 14.12
N THR A 75 -8.89 -7.99 14.02
CA THR A 75 -8.41 -8.76 15.17
C THR A 75 -7.45 -7.94 16.03
N PHE A 76 -6.57 -7.16 15.41
CA PHE A 76 -5.56 -6.33 16.06
C PHE A 76 -5.85 -4.84 15.83
N SER A 77 -6.99 -4.37 16.34
CA SER A 77 -7.48 -2.99 16.12
C SER A 77 -6.50 -1.91 16.62
N ASN A 78 -5.67 -2.23 17.61
CA ASN A 78 -4.61 -1.36 18.12
C ASN A 78 -3.46 -1.12 17.13
N LEU A 79 -3.42 -1.85 16.00
CA LEU A 79 -2.43 -1.68 14.93
C LEU A 79 -2.97 -0.81 13.77
N VAL A 80 -4.24 -0.41 13.81
CA VAL A 80 -4.84 0.45 12.79
C VAL A 80 -4.26 1.86 12.95
N PRO A 81 -3.56 2.40 11.92
CA PRO A 81 -2.98 3.73 11.99
C PRO A 81 -4.06 4.81 11.85
N ASP A 82 -3.75 6.02 12.30
CA ASP A 82 -4.59 7.18 12.01
C ASP A 82 -4.70 7.39 10.49
N PRO A 83 -5.92 7.61 9.97
CA PRO A 83 -6.14 7.77 8.55
C PRO A 83 -5.38 8.99 8.01
N LEU A 84 -4.91 8.91 6.76
CA LEU A 84 -4.36 10.11 6.11
C LEU A 84 -5.41 11.20 6.02
N LEU A 85 -5.11 12.36 6.62
CA LEU A 85 -5.90 13.56 6.43
C LEU A 85 -5.76 14.02 4.96
N VAL A 86 -6.88 14.43 4.36
CA VAL A 86 -6.95 14.86 2.95
C VAL A 86 -5.95 15.98 2.61
N LEU A 87 -5.63 16.82 3.61
CA LEU A 87 -4.67 17.90 3.46
C LEU A 87 -3.23 17.37 3.31
N ASP A 88 -2.88 16.34 4.06
CA ASP A 88 -1.57 15.69 3.98
C ASP A 88 -1.47 14.76 2.77
N SER A 89 -2.61 14.31 2.21
CA SER A 89 -2.68 13.38 1.09
C SER A 89 -2.60 14.03 -0.29
N THR A 90 -2.64 15.36 -0.42
CA THR A 90 -2.66 16.03 -1.73
C THR A 90 -1.31 16.59 -2.13
N TYR A 91 -0.66 15.96 -3.13
CA TYR A 91 0.53 16.54 -3.75
C TYR A 91 0.18 17.85 -4.48
N VAL A 92 0.95 18.92 -4.20
CA VAL A 92 0.80 20.22 -4.87
C VAL A 92 1.88 20.36 -5.95
N PRO A 93 1.55 20.13 -7.24
CA PRO A 93 2.52 20.21 -8.32
C PRO A 93 3.01 21.65 -8.52
N ARG A 94 4.33 21.81 -8.64
CA ARG A 94 4.99 23.10 -8.90
C ARG A 94 5.99 23.00 -10.05
N VAL A 95 6.05 24.05 -10.87
CA VAL A 95 7.05 24.23 -11.94
C VAL A 95 7.73 25.58 -11.71
N PHE A 96 9.06 25.59 -11.57
CA PHE A 96 9.84 26.78 -11.16
C PHE A 96 9.27 27.50 -9.91
N GLY A 97 8.68 26.75 -8.97
CA GLY A 97 8.08 27.28 -7.74
C GLY A 97 6.60 27.68 -7.84
N PHE A 98 6.07 27.87 -9.05
CA PHE A 98 4.67 28.23 -9.29
C PHE A 98 3.76 27.01 -9.26
N ARG A 99 2.61 27.12 -8.59
CA ARG A 99 1.59 26.05 -8.57
C ARG A 99 1.00 25.88 -9.96
N VAL A 100 0.88 24.64 -10.41
CA VAL A 100 0.21 24.34 -11.68
C VAL A 100 -1.30 24.56 -11.52
N HIS A 101 -1.87 25.41 -12.37
CA HIS A 101 -3.31 25.70 -12.34
C HIS A 101 -4.14 24.48 -12.78
N LYS A 102 -5.34 24.31 -12.23
CA LYS A 102 -6.20 23.15 -12.51
C LYS A 102 -6.57 23.03 -13.99
N SER A 103 -6.67 24.14 -14.72
CA SER A 103 -7.00 24.15 -16.15
C SER A 103 -5.93 23.52 -17.05
N ALA A 104 -4.71 23.33 -16.57
CA ALA A 104 -3.64 22.66 -17.33
C ALA A 104 -3.73 21.12 -17.27
N ARG A 105 -4.69 20.57 -16.52
CA ARG A 105 -4.98 19.14 -16.44
C ARG A 105 -6.08 18.82 -17.46
N GLN A 106 -5.74 18.80 -18.74
CA GLN A 106 -6.61 18.25 -19.80
C GLN A 106 -6.30 16.77 -20.01
#